data_AF-A0A7C3DK85-F1
#
_entry.id   AF-A0A7C3DK85-F1
#
_cell.length_a   1.000
_cell.length_b   1.000
_cell.length_c   1.000
_cell.angle_alpha   90.00
_cell.angle_beta   90.00
_cell.angle_gamma   90.00
#
_symmetry.space_group_name_H-M   'P 1'
#
loop_
_entity.id
_entity.type
_entity.pdbx_description
1 polymer ?
#
loop_
_entity_poly.entity_id
_entity_poly.type
_entity_poly.pdbx_seq_one_letter_code
_entity_poly.pdbx_strand_id
1 'polypeptide(L)' 'YLECWGRRGLLLPQVGRERRATREWFLEALSHKAGLPAGAWRNPEAKLWVFRAQVIAAEAFR' A
#
# COMPACT_ATOMS: atom_id res chain seq x y z
N TYR A 1 -0.79 -4.70 1.63
CA TYR A 1 -0.61 -5.55 0.44
C TYR A 1 -1.99 -5.88 -0.09
N LEU A 2 -2.18 -5.80 -1.41
CA LEU A 2 -3.42 -6.14 -2.10
C LEU A 2 -3.11 -7.19 -3.16
N GLU A 3 -3.95 -8.21 -3.24
CA GLU A 3 -4.04 -9.15 -4.35
C GLU A 3 -5.49 -9.17 -4.88
N CYS A 4 -5.68 -9.08 -6.18
CA CYS A 4 -6.97 -9.23 -6.83
C CYS A 4 -6.74 -9.65 -8.29
N TRP A 5 -7.52 -10.60 -8.81
CA TRP A 5 -7.45 -11.05 -10.21
C TRP A 5 -6.02 -11.35 -10.72
N GLY A 6 -5.23 -12.03 -9.89
CA GLY A 6 -3.84 -12.40 -10.21
C GLY A 6 -2.82 -11.26 -10.20
N ARG A 7 -3.22 -10.02 -9.88
CA ARG A 7 -2.32 -8.88 -9.73
C ARG A 7 -2.07 -8.57 -8.26
N ARG A 8 -0.88 -8.05 -7.95
CA ARG A 8 -0.47 -7.74 -6.57
C ARG A 8 0.25 -6.41 -6.45
N GLY A 9 0.05 -5.74 -5.32
CA GLY A 9 0.68 -4.46 -5.00
C GLY A 9 0.95 -4.29 -3.50
N LEU A 10 1.96 -3.49 -3.20
CA LEU A 10 2.35 -3.15 -1.84
C LEU A 10 2.73 -1.67 -1.75
N LEU A 11 2.28 -1.04 -0.67
CA LEU A 11 2.73 0.26 -0.20
C LEU A 11 3.27 0.08 1.21
N LEU A 12 4.43 0.69 1.49
CA LEU A 12 5.00 0.69 2.82
C LEU A 12 4.23 1.66 3.74
N PRO A 13 4.20 1.41 5.06
CA PRO A 13 3.44 2.26 6.00
C PRO A 13 3.81 3.74 5.93
N GLN A 14 5.08 4.08 5.70
CA GLN A 14 5.52 5.49 5.64
C GLN A 14 4.89 6.28 4.50
N VAL A 15 4.46 5.62 3.41
CA VAL A 15 3.79 6.30 2.29
C VAL A 15 2.49 6.95 2.75
N GLY A 16 1.73 6.27 3.61
CA GLY A 16 0.47 6.82 4.16
C GLY A 16 0.73 8.04 5.04
N ARG A 17 1.77 7.97 5.89
CA ARG A 17 2.18 9.06 6.79
C ARG A 17 2.67 10.29 6.02
N GLU A 18 3.62 10.10 5.09
CA GLU A 18 4.26 11.20 4.35
C GLU A 18 3.28 11.96 3.47
N ARG A 19 2.25 11.29 2.96
CA ARG A 19 1.22 11.90 2.11
C ARG A 19 -0.01 12.39 2.88
N ARG A 20 -0.04 12.25 4.22
CA ARG A 20 -1.23 12.51 5.05
C ARG A 20 -2.49 11.85 4.48
N ALA A 21 -2.33 10.62 4.00
CA ALA A 21 -3.36 9.92 3.25
C ALA A 21 -4.55 9.57 4.13
N THR A 22 -5.77 9.74 3.59
CA THR A 22 -6.94 9.03 4.13
C THR A 22 -6.82 7.54 3.82
N ARG A 23 -7.58 6.73 4.56
CA ARG A 23 -7.63 5.27 4.33
C ARG A 23 -8.09 4.96 2.91
N GLU A 24 -9.11 5.65 2.43
CA GLU A 24 -9.67 5.49 1.09
C GLU A 24 -8.63 5.84 0.03
N TRP A 25 -7.95 6.99 0.18
CA TRP A 25 -6.87 7.37 -0.73
C TRP A 25 -5.77 6.30 -0.77
N PHE A 26 -5.37 5.78 0.39
CA PHE A 26 -4.31 4.76 0.46
C PHE A 26 -4.70 3.46 -0.24
N LEU A 27 -5.95 3.02 -0.12
CA LEU A 27 -6.46 1.82 -0.77
C LEU A 27 -6.65 1.99 -2.29
N GLU A 28 -7.02 3.19 -2.74
CA GLU A 28 -7.03 3.53 -4.18
C GLU A 28 -5.60 3.54 -4.75
N ALA A 29 -4.67 4.20 -4.06
CA ALA A 29 -3.25 4.21 -4.44
C ALA A 29 -2.66 2.79 -4.47
N LEU A 30 -3.07 1.93 -3.54
CA LEU A 30 -2.65 0.52 -3.51
C LEU A 30 -3.21 -0.28 -4.69
N SER A 31 -4.47 -0.03 -5.08
CA SER A 31 -5.09 -0.63 -6.28
C SER A 31 -4.32 -0.22 -7.54
N HIS A 32 -4.05 1.08 -7.69
CA HIS A 32 -3.24 1.59 -8.78
C HIS A 32 -1.81 1.02 -8.78
N LYS A 33 -1.19 0.87 -7.60
CA LYS A 33 0.16 0.29 -7.46
C LYS A 33 0.22 -1.20 -7.86
N ALA A 34 -0.88 -1.93 -7.69
CA ALA A 34 -1.04 -3.30 -8.20
C ALA A 34 -1.34 -3.35 -9.71
N GLY A 35 -1.52 -2.19 -10.36
CA GLY A 35 -2.00 -2.05 -11.73
C GLY A 35 -3.44 -2.53 -11.93
N LEU A 36 -4.25 -2.44 -10.87
CA LEU A 36 -5.67 -2.72 -10.88
C LEU A 36 -6.47 -1.43 -11.16
N PRO A 37 -7.72 -1.54 -11.65
CA PRO A 37 -8.61 -0.38 -11.76
C PRO A 37 -8.89 0.25 -10.39
N ALA A 38 -9.31 1.52 -10.41
CA ALA A 38 -9.77 2.21 -9.21
C ALA A 38 -10.90 1.43 -8.51
N GLY A 39 -10.87 1.39 -7.19
CA GLY A 39 -11.83 0.68 -6.36
C GLY A 39 -11.66 -0.84 -6.31
N ALA A 40 -10.65 -1.43 -6.96
CA ALA A 40 -10.44 -2.89 -6.96
C ALA A 40 -10.29 -3.48 -5.54
N TRP A 41 -9.82 -2.70 -4.57
CA TRP A 41 -9.76 -3.11 -3.17
C TRP A 41 -11.12 -3.43 -2.53
N ARG A 42 -12.25 -2.99 -3.13
CA ARG A 42 -13.61 -3.31 -2.70
C ARG A 42 -14.16 -4.59 -3.32
N ASN A 43 -13.46 -5.17 -4.29
CA ASN A 43 -13.94 -6.35 -4.99
C ASN A 43 -13.99 -7.56 -4.03
N PRO A 44 -15.00 -8.46 -4.12
CA PRO A 44 -15.08 -9.65 -3.27
C PRO A 44 -13.88 -10.61 -3.39
N GLU A 45 -13.18 -10.64 -4.52
CA GLU A 45 -11.96 -11.43 -4.73
C GLU A 45 -10.69 -10.73 -4.19
N ALA A 46 -10.80 -9.47 -3.76
CA ALA A 46 -9.68 -8.72 -3.24
C ALA A 46 -9.26 -9.26 -1.88
N LYS A 47 -7.98 -9.60 -1.77
CA LYS A 47 -7.36 -9.99 -0.50
C LYS A 47 -6.47 -8.86 -0.02
N LEU A 48 -6.72 -8.39 1.20
CA LEU A 48 -5.98 -7.32 1.85
C LEU A 48 -5.23 -7.84 3.07
N TRP A 49 -3.95 -7.50 3.15
CA TRP A 49 -3.12 -7.80 4.31
C TRP A 49 -2.41 -6.53 4.79
N VAL A 50 -2.34 -6.41 6.10
CA VAL A 50 -1.66 -5.32 6.81
C VAL A 50 -0.38 -5.82 7.45
N PHE A 51 0.64 -4.98 7.47
CA PHE A 51 1.91 -5.28 8.10
C PHE A 51 2.48 -4.02 8.74
N ARG A 52 3.42 -4.20 9.66
CA ARG A 52 4.22 -3.12 10.25
C ARG A 52 5.65 -3.25 9.72
N ALA A 53 6.35 -2.14 9.65
CA ALA A 53 7.75 -2.09 9.26
C ALA A 53 8.53 -1.20 10.24
N GLN A 54 9.77 -1.56 10.53
CA GLN A 54 10.72 -0.72 11.24
C GLN A 54 11.73 -0.17 10.21
N VAL A 55 11.92 1.14 10.21
CA VAL A 55 12.92 1.79 9.35
C VAL A 55 14.19 1.96 10.17
N ILE A 56 15.31 1.43 9.65
CA ILE A 56 16.64 1.54 10.25
C ILE A 56 17.50 2.28 9.23
N ALA A 57 18.12 3.38 9.63
CA ALA A 57 19.09 4.11 8.82
C ALA A 57 20.44 4.08 9.52
N ALA A 58 21.52 3.86 8.77
CA ALA A 58 22.87 4.04 9.31
C ALA A 58 23.13 5.55 9.49
N GLU A 59 23.77 5.93 10.60
CA GLU A 59 24.28 7.30 10.73
C GLU A 59 25.32 7.55 9.64
N ALA A 60 25.13 8.66 8.90
CA ALA A 60 26.22 9.20 8.10
C ALA A 60 27.32 9.64 9.07
N PHE A 61 28.48 8.98 9.01
CA PHE A 61 29.69 9.48 9.65
C PHE A 61 29.91 10.93 9.20
N ARG A 62 29.84 11.86 10.15
CA ARG A 62 30.23 13.26 9.97
C ARG A 62 31.71 13.42 10.27
#